data_AF-A0A1X2IKN6-F1
#
_entry.id   AF-A0A1X2IKN6-F1
#
_cell.length_a   1.000
_cell.length_b   1.000
_cell.length_c   1.000
_cell.angle_alpha   90.00
_cell.angle_beta   90.00
_cell.angle_gamma   90.00
#
_symmetry.space_group_name_H-M   'P 1'
#
loop_
_entity.id
_entity.type
_entity.pdbx_description
1 polymer ?
#
loop_
_entity_poly.entity_id
_entity_poly.type
_entity_poly.pdbx_seq_one_letter_code
_entity_poly.pdbx_strand_id
1 'polypeptide(L)'
;MGRLAKARKHSGIRDTQRKYRTRNYTRDLDQIHHDVKPENAIKLKSQKVDTDLPGLGQFYCVECARHFINQGALDIHNRGKLHKRRVKKLQDEPYTQEEADAAAGLGKTDNGKRGGRSLVTEDVTMEEN
;
A
#
# COMPACT_ATOMS: atom_id res chain seq x y z
N MET A 1 49.73 -10.92 20.95
CA MET A 1 49.07 -9.66 20.53
C MET A 1 47.57 -9.88 20.39
N GLY A 2 46.83 -9.85 21.52
CA GLY A 2 45.37 -10.08 21.52
C GLY A 2 44.60 -8.82 21.13
N ARG A 3 43.46 -8.96 20.45
CA ARG A 3 42.58 -7.82 20.16
C ARG A 3 42.03 -7.27 21.48
N LEU A 4 42.43 -6.05 21.85
CA LEU A 4 41.85 -5.32 22.98
C LEU A 4 40.37 -5.08 22.72
N ALA A 5 39.52 -5.50 23.66
CA ALA A 5 38.08 -5.33 23.55
C ALA A 5 37.71 -3.84 23.64
N LYS A 6 36.81 -3.39 22.76
CA LYS A 6 36.22 -2.04 22.86
C LYS A 6 35.46 -1.90 24.18
N ALA A 7 35.68 -0.77 24.87
CA ALA A 7 35.05 -0.44 26.16
C ALA A 7 33.51 -0.27 26.07
N ARG A 8 32.98 0.14 24.90
CA ARG A 8 31.53 0.20 24.64
C ARG A 8 31.13 -0.89 23.66
N LYS A 9 30.48 -1.93 24.18
CA LYS A 9 30.01 -3.10 23.41
C LYS A 9 28.61 -2.93 22.82
N HIS A 10 27.80 -2.02 23.37
CA HIS A 10 26.44 -1.78 22.89
C HIS A 10 26.45 -1.04 21.56
N SER A 11 25.94 -1.69 20.49
CA SER A 11 25.64 -1.02 19.23
C SER A 11 24.40 -0.14 19.41
N GLY A 12 24.47 1.14 19.07
CA GLY A 12 23.33 2.05 19.21
C GLY A 12 22.20 1.72 18.23
N ILE A 13 21.24 0.87 18.62
CA ILE A 13 20.07 0.48 17.78
C ILE A 13 18.98 1.59 17.78
N ARG A 14 19.31 2.79 18.26
CA ARG A 14 18.35 3.90 18.43
C ARG A 14 17.70 4.31 17.10
N ASP A 15 18.45 4.30 16.00
CA ASP A 15 17.95 4.71 14.68
C ASP A 15 16.94 3.70 14.12
N THR A 16 17.23 2.41 14.27
CA THR A 16 16.31 1.33 13.90
C THR A 16 15.02 1.44 14.70
N GLN A 17 15.11 1.59 16.02
CA GLN A 17 13.93 1.74 16.87
C GLN A 17 13.14 3.01 16.52
N ARG A 18 13.81 4.13 16.21
CA ARG A 18 13.16 5.38 15.80
C ARG A 18 12.42 5.23 14.47
N LYS A 19 12.97 4.45 13.54
CA LYS A 19 12.37 4.20 12.23
C LYS A 19 11.06 3.42 12.33
N TYR A 20 11.01 2.38 13.15
CA TYR A 20 9.83 1.51 13.29
C TYR A 20 8.80 2.00 14.33
N ARG A 21 8.88 3.25 14.80
CA ARG A 21 7.85 3.82 15.67
C ARG A 21 6.58 4.09 14.86
N THR A 22 5.43 3.89 15.49
CA THR A 22 4.09 4.12 14.91
C THR A 22 3.91 5.54 14.36
N ARG A 23 4.46 6.57 15.02
CA ARG A 23 4.42 7.96 14.51
C ARG A 23 5.12 8.20 13.17
N ASN A 24 6.02 7.30 12.77
CA ASN A 24 6.78 7.37 11.52
C ASN A 24 6.30 6.32 10.51
N TYR A 25 5.14 5.73 10.76
CA TYR A 25 4.61 4.65 9.94
C TYR A 25 4.30 5.13 8.53
N THR A 26 4.65 4.30 7.55
CA THR A 26 4.41 4.55 6.13
C THR A 26 3.20 3.76 5.68
N ARG A 27 2.56 4.16 4.56
CA ARG A 27 1.48 3.36 3.97
C ARG A 27 1.92 1.93 3.66
N ASP A 28 1.00 1.02 3.95
CA ASP A 28 1.19 -0.41 3.74
C ASP A 28 1.10 -0.80 2.27
N LEU A 29 1.58 -2.02 1.98
CA LEU A 29 1.61 -2.52 0.60
C LEU A 29 0.19 -2.77 0.07
N ASP A 30 -0.68 -3.40 0.86
CA ASP A 30 -2.09 -3.65 0.55
C ASP A 30 -2.86 -2.35 0.26
N GLN A 31 -2.68 -1.31 1.08
CA GLN A 31 -3.24 0.02 0.85
C GLN A 31 -2.77 0.60 -0.48
N ILE A 32 -1.49 0.44 -0.81
CA ILE A 32 -0.95 0.93 -2.08
C ILE A 32 -1.47 0.12 -3.27
N HIS A 33 -1.72 -1.18 -3.13
CA HIS A 33 -2.39 -1.95 -4.19
C HIS A 33 -3.77 -1.39 -4.53
N HIS A 34 -4.52 -0.90 -3.53
CA HIS A 34 -5.77 -0.19 -3.79
C HIS A 34 -5.56 1.16 -4.47
N ASP A 35 -4.51 1.91 -4.10
CA ASP A 35 -4.16 3.21 -4.67
C ASP A 35 -3.67 3.11 -6.14
N VAL A 36 -2.99 2.01 -6.50
CA VAL A 36 -2.44 1.78 -7.85
C VAL A 36 -3.54 1.55 -8.90
N LYS A 37 -4.75 1.16 -8.48
CA LYS A 37 -5.90 1.01 -9.39
C LYS A 37 -6.13 2.30 -10.18
N PRO A 38 -6.46 2.22 -11.49
CA PRO A 38 -6.42 3.37 -12.39
C PRO A 38 -7.31 4.53 -11.92
N GLU A 39 -8.48 4.22 -11.38
CA GLU A 39 -9.42 5.22 -10.85
C GLU A 39 -8.82 6.04 -9.70
N ASN A 40 -8.12 5.37 -8.78
CA ASN A 40 -7.50 6.00 -7.62
C ASN A 40 -6.20 6.68 -8.00
N ALA A 41 -5.41 6.07 -8.88
CA ALA A 41 -4.16 6.63 -9.37
C ALA A 41 -4.36 7.97 -10.08
N ILE A 42 -5.43 8.13 -10.86
CA ILE A 42 -5.76 9.40 -11.52
C ILE A 42 -6.09 10.47 -10.48
N LYS A 43 -6.93 10.14 -9.49
CA LYS A 43 -7.29 11.06 -8.39
C LYS A 43 -6.07 11.47 -7.56
N LEU A 44 -5.19 10.53 -7.25
CA LEU A 44 -3.98 10.79 -6.45
C LEU A 44 -2.91 11.58 -7.21
N LYS A 45 -2.87 11.48 -8.54
CA LYS A 45 -1.99 12.32 -9.38
C LYS A 45 -2.55 13.72 -9.58
N SER A 46 -3.87 13.88 -9.57
CA SER A 46 -4.57 15.16 -9.79
C SER A 46 -5.03 15.80 -8.47
N GLN A 47 -4.18 15.77 -7.44
CA GLN A 47 -4.50 16.36 -6.15
C GLN A 47 -4.60 17.90 -6.24
N LYS A 48 -5.47 18.46 -5.40
CA LYS A 48 -5.55 19.91 -5.21
C LYS A 48 -4.23 20.44 -4.66
N VAL A 49 -3.93 21.69 -4.99
CA VAL A 49 -2.76 22.40 -4.49
C VAL A 49 -2.87 22.52 -2.97
N ASP A 50 -1.92 21.92 -2.26
CA ASP A 50 -1.84 21.95 -0.79
C ASP A 50 -0.49 22.56 -0.37
N THR A 51 -0.53 23.62 0.44
CA THR A 51 0.64 24.38 0.86
C THR A 51 1.50 23.65 1.89
N ASP A 52 0.94 22.68 2.61
CA ASP A 52 1.66 21.96 3.67
C ASP A 52 2.53 20.82 3.12
N LEU A 53 2.26 20.40 1.89
CA LEU A 53 2.96 19.31 1.21
C LEU A 53 4.10 19.83 0.32
N PRO A 54 5.20 19.07 0.18
CA PRO A 54 6.28 19.46 -0.71
C PRO A 54 5.79 19.45 -2.16
N GLY A 55 6.24 20.44 -2.95
CA GLY A 55 5.83 20.59 -4.35
C GLY A 55 4.34 20.88 -4.52
N LEU A 56 3.71 21.47 -3.50
CA LEU A 56 2.29 21.80 -3.45
C LEU A 56 1.35 20.60 -3.67
N GLY A 57 1.82 19.40 -3.31
CA GLY A 57 1.09 18.13 -3.51
C GLY A 57 1.06 17.62 -4.95
N GLN A 58 1.58 18.37 -5.93
CA GLN A 58 1.43 18.05 -7.36
C GLN A 58 2.32 16.89 -7.82
N PHE A 59 3.56 16.81 -7.31
CA PHE A 59 4.52 15.80 -7.74
C PHE A 59 4.48 14.56 -6.83
N TYR A 60 3.52 13.68 -7.07
CA TYR A 60 3.27 12.50 -6.23
C TYR A 60 3.61 11.16 -6.92
N CYS A 61 4.32 10.28 -6.19
CA CYS A 61 4.54 8.89 -6.60
C CYS A 61 3.57 7.97 -5.84
N VAL A 62 2.65 7.33 -6.57
CA VAL A 62 1.60 6.45 -6.02
C VAL A 62 2.21 5.21 -5.34
N GLU A 63 3.15 4.55 -6.00
CA GLU A 63 3.71 3.27 -5.53
C GLU A 63 4.53 3.38 -4.24
N CYS A 64 5.17 4.54 -4.05
CA CYS A 64 5.99 4.82 -2.89
C CYS A 64 5.27 5.69 -1.85
N ALA A 65 4.07 6.19 -2.16
CA ALA A 65 3.29 7.12 -1.35
C ALA A 65 4.10 8.33 -0.85
N ARG A 66 4.83 9.00 -1.75
CA ARG A 66 5.71 10.12 -1.42
C ARG A 66 5.50 11.31 -2.35
N HIS A 67 5.52 12.50 -1.75
CA HIS A 67 5.52 13.79 -2.46
C HIS A 67 6.95 14.27 -2.70
N PHE A 68 7.15 14.91 -3.85
CA PHE A 68 8.42 15.49 -4.30
C PHE A 68 8.26 16.99 -4.55
N ILE A 69 9.38 17.71 -4.59
CA ILE A 69 9.39 19.17 -4.73
C ILE A 69 9.11 19.60 -6.18
N ASN A 70 9.64 18.85 -7.15
CA ASN A 70 9.60 19.16 -8.58
C ASN A 70 9.58 17.89 -9.44
N GLN A 71 9.20 18.04 -10.72
CA GLN A 71 9.13 16.93 -11.69
C GLN A 71 10.48 16.21 -11.84
N GLY A 72 11.60 16.93 -11.91
CA GLY A 72 12.92 16.32 -12.06
C GLY A 72 13.29 15.37 -10.92
N ALA A 73 12.90 15.68 -9.68
CA ALA A 73 13.13 14.79 -8.55
C ALA A 73 12.26 13.52 -8.63
N LEU A 74 11.02 13.65 -9.13
CA LEU A 74 10.13 12.51 -9.38
C LEU A 74 10.72 11.59 -10.47
N ASP A 75 11.24 12.15 -11.56
CA ASP A 75 11.84 11.38 -12.64
C ASP A 75 13.11 10.63 -12.18
N ILE A 76 13.96 11.26 -11.38
CA ILE A 76 15.13 10.62 -10.77
C ILE A 76 14.68 9.50 -9.80
N HIS A 77 13.64 9.74 -9.01
CA HIS A 77 13.07 8.73 -8.13
C HIS A 77 12.60 7.48 -8.90
N ASN A 78 11.87 7.67 -10.00
CA ASN A 78 11.35 6.57 -10.83
C ASN A 78 12.48 5.73 -11.44
N ARG A 79 13.59 6.36 -11.82
CA ARG A 79 14.77 5.64 -12.35
C ARG A 79 15.55 4.89 -11.26
N GLY A 80 15.37 5.27 -10.00
CA GLY A 80 16.10 4.75 -8.84
C GLY A 80 15.77 3.30 -8.48
N LYS A 81 16.74 2.62 -7.84
CA LYS A 81 16.63 1.21 -7.44
C LYS A 81 15.52 0.96 -6.40
N LEU A 82 15.27 1.93 -5.52
CA LEU A 82 14.26 1.81 -4.46
C LEU A 82 12.85 1.73 -5.05
N HIS A 83 12.55 2.59 -6.02
CA HIS A 83 11.27 2.60 -6.73
C HIS A 83 11.09 1.29 -7.51
N LYS A 84 12.07 0.89 -8.32
CA LYS A 84 12.03 -0.39 -9.06
C LYS A 84 11.82 -1.61 -8.15
N ARG A 85 12.39 -1.60 -6.94
CA ARG A 85 12.17 -2.65 -5.94
C ARG A 85 10.73 -2.61 -5.40
N ARG A 86 10.13 -1.43 -5.24
CA ARG A 86 8.74 -1.27 -4.81
C ARG A 86 7.77 -1.74 -5.88
N VAL A 87 7.97 -1.32 -7.14
CA VAL A 87 7.22 -1.84 -8.31
C VAL A 87 7.22 -3.36 -8.30
N LYS A 88 8.39 -3.98 -8.17
CA LYS A 88 8.51 -5.44 -8.17
C LYS A 88 7.72 -6.10 -7.03
N LYS A 89 7.69 -5.50 -5.84
CA LYS A 89 6.88 -5.99 -4.72
C LYS A 89 5.37 -5.81 -4.93
N LEU A 90 4.97 -4.79 -5.69
CA LEU A 90 3.57 -4.52 -6.03
C LEU A 90 3.07 -5.36 -7.21
N GLN A 91 3.95 -6.14 -7.85
CA GLN A 91 3.54 -7.11 -8.88
C GLN A 91 2.98 -8.39 -8.24
N ASP A 92 3.47 -8.73 -7.04
CA ASP A 92 2.97 -9.86 -6.28
C ASP A 92 1.63 -9.50 -5.64
N GLU A 93 0.74 -10.47 -5.44
CA GLU A 93 -0.54 -10.23 -4.76
C GLU A 93 -0.30 -9.81 -3.29
N PRO A 94 -1.05 -8.81 -2.79
CA PRO A 94 -0.90 -8.37 -1.41
C PRO A 94 -1.40 -9.45 -0.45
N TYR A 95 -0.62 -9.70 0.59
CA TYR A 95 -1.05 -10.57 1.69
C TYR A 95 -2.25 -9.98 2.41
N THR A 96 -3.29 -10.77 2.60
CA THR A 96 -4.53 -10.35 3.28
C THR A 96 -4.80 -11.17 4.54
N GLN A 97 -5.64 -10.63 5.43
CA GLN A 97 -6.06 -11.36 6.62
C GLN A 97 -6.82 -12.64 6.26
N GLU A 98 -7.61 -12.63 5.17
CA GLU A 98 -8.35 -13.81 4.70
C GLU A 98 -7.40 -14.96 4.33
N GLU A 99 -6.26 -14.65 3.72
CA GLU A 99 -5.20 -15.61 3.42
C GLU A 99 -4.56 -16.16 4.71
N ALA A 100 -4.33 -15.31 5.71
CA ALA A 100 -3.83 -15.72 7.03
C ALA A 100 -4.80 -16.70 7.72
N ASP A 101 -6.09 -16.38 7.72
CA ASP A 101 -7.13 -17.20 8.34
C ASP A 101 -7.31 -18.52 7.58
N ALA A 102 -7.23 -18.50 6.25
CA ALA A 102 -7.24 -19.71 5.42
C ALA A 102 -6.06 -20.63 5.73
N ALA A 103 -4.84 -20.08 5.86
CA ALA A 103 -3.64 -20.85 6.25
C ALA A 103 -3.75 -21.43 7.68
N ALA A 104 -4.47 -20.75 8.58
CA ALA A 104 -4.77 -21.23 9.92
C ALA A 104 -5.93 -22.25 9.97
N GLY A 105 -6.57 -22.55 8.84
CA GLY A 105 -7.73 -23.46 8.75
C GLY A 105 -9.06 -22.86 9.21
N LEU A 106 -9.12 -21.53 9.38
CA LEU A 106 -10.31 -20.74 9.74
C LEU A 106 -10.99 -20.11 8.52
N GLY A 107 -10.47 -20.36 7.31
CA GLY A 107 -10.97 -19.79 6.07
C GLY A 107 -12.39 -20.24 5.69
N LYS A 108 -12.99 -19.52 4.72
CA LYS A 108 -14.27 -19.93 4.12
C LYS A 108 -14.15 -21.37 3.59
N THR A 109 -15.13 -22.21 3.92
CA THR A 109 -15.19 -23.57 3.39
C THR A 109 -15.34 -23.52 1.87
N ASP A 110 -14.47 -24.23 1.14
CA ASP A 110 -14.51 -24.38 -0.32
C ASP A 110 -15.72 -25.17 -0.85
N ASN A 111 -16.66 -25.51 0.04
CA ASN A 111 -17.86 -26.30 -0.23
C ASN A 111 -18.96 -25.48 -0.91
N GLY A 112 -18.63 -24.68 -1.93
CA GLY A 112 -19.56 -23.92 -2.78
C GLY A 112 -20.56 -23.00 -2.03
N LYS A 113 -21.42 -22.30 -2.78
CA LYS A 113 -22.61 -21.69 -2.16
C LYS A 113 -23.54 -22.81 -1.72
N ARG A 114 -23.76 -22.96 -0.41
CA ARG A 114 -24.90 -23.76 0.11
C ARG A 114 -26.15 -23.25 -0.61
N GLY A 115 -26.77 -24.10 -1.43
CA GLY A 115 -27.82 -23.74 -2.37
C GLY A 115 -28.88 -22.83 -1.74
N GLY A 116 -28.78 -21.55 -2.06
CA GLY A 116 -29.76 -20.53 -1.70
C GLY A 116 -30.49 -20.14 -2.97
N ARG A 117 -31.75 -20.56 -3.06
CA ARG A 117 -32.74 -20.21 -4.10
C ARG A 117 -32.52 -18.78 -4.63
N SER A 118 -32.20 -18.64 -5.91
CA SER A 118 -32.19 -17.34 -6.59
C SER A 118 -33.60 -16.76 -6.55
N LEU A 119 -33.80 -15.71 -5.76
CA LEU A 119 -34.97 -14.85 -5.89
C LEU A 119 -34.80 -14.05 -7.18
N VAL A 120 -35.23 -14.62 -8.29
CA VAL A 120 -35.52 -13.84 -9.49
C VAL A 120 -36.75 -13.00 -9.09
N THR A 121 -36.52 -11.72 -8.83
CA THR A 121 -37.59 -10.73 -8.74
C THR A 121 -37.80 -10.24 -10.17
N GLU A 122 -38.74 -10.88 -10.87
CA GLU A 122 -39.28 -10.28 -12.09
C GLU A 122 -40.25 -9.18 -11.65
N ASP A 123 -39.81 -7.93 -11.75
CA ASP A 123 -40.68 -6.77 -11.52
C ASP A 123 -41.70 -6.70 -12.67
N VAL A 124 -42.94 -7.09 -12.40
CA VAL A 124 -44.09 -6.89 -13.31
C VAL A 124 -44.48 -5.41 -13.23
N THR A 125 -44.06 -4.63 -14.22
CA THR A 125 -44.56 -3.26 -14.45
C THR A 125 -46.00 -3.35 -14.96
N MET A 126 -46.98 -2.98 -14.13
CA MET A 126 -48.34 -2.72 -14.63
C MET A 126 -48.38 -1.33 -15.25
N GLU A 127 -48.63 -1.25 -16.56
CA GLU A 127 -48.95 -0.01 -17.28
C GLU A 127 -50.41 0.37 -16.99
N GLU A 128 -50.66 1.57 -16.49
CA GLU A 128 -52.00 2.16 -16.35
C GLU A 128 -52.44 2.79 -17.68
N ASN A 129 -53.69 2.51 -18.07
CA ASN A 129 -54.36 2.97 -19.29
C ASN A 129 -54.53 4.49 -19.38
#